data_AF-A0A2V2SE73-F1
#
_entry.id   AF-A0A2V2SE73-F1
#
_cell.length_a   1.000
_cell.length_b   1.000
_cell.length_c   1.000
_cell.angle_alpha   90.00
_cell.angle_beta   90.00
_cell.angle_gamma   90.00
#
_symmetry.space_group_name_H-M   'P 1'
#
loop_
_entity.id
_entity.type
_entity.pdbx_description
1 polymer ?
#
loop_
_entity_poly.entity_id
_entity_poly.type
_entity_poly.pdbx_seq_one_letter_code
_entity_poly.pdbx_strand_id
1 'polypeptide(L)'
;MTTTGSQQPANKPDPAAIFACAMSLWESCHDAATYDPTLNLSEAYNGVDELMRQVMRVAEEFERWACDHVCFDSLGDVWPYLLEDRFGKACLEILEPIALARFDRADCLRVALRMRLPIALAPDLPVPIDVRVASPLANSGFREFRIQTVRDRIEEDDTEPFVASNDPFDADFGLSYYSVYGVGEDGSLQHIANRRSYEEAANLLRMLVPGIALPIKPTSCSEPQP
;
A
#
# COMPACT_ATOMS: atom_id res chain seq x y z
N MET A 1 16.05 22.00 -21.31
CA MET A 1 16.02 20.66 -21.92
C MET A 1 15.08 19.82 -21.08
N THR A 2 13.84 19.73 -21.51
CA THR A 2 12.77 18.99 -20.85
C THR A 2 12.82 17.56 -21.34
N THR A 3 13.30 16.64 -20.49
CA THR A 3 13.22 15.21 -20.73
C THR A 3 11.76 14.81 -20.54
N THR A 4 11.04 14.67 -21.64
CA THR A 4 9.72 14.02 -21.69
C THR A 4 9.92 12.56 -21.28
N GLY A 5 9.69 12.27 -19.99
CA GLY A 5 9.56 10.90 -19.51
C GLY A 5 8.44 10.21 -20.27
N SER A 6 8.75 9.10 -20.90
CA SER A 6 7.83 8.27 -21.66
C SER A 6 6.68 7.84 -20.73
N GLN A 7 5.49 8.41 -20.94
CA GLN A 7 4.27 7.90 -20.33
C GLN A 7 3.99 6.52 -20.93
N GLN A 8 4.29 5.48 -20.17
CA GLN A 8 4.05 4.09 -20.54
C GLN A 8 2.54 3.83 -20.55
N PRO A 9 2.00 3.11 -21.55
CA PRO A 9 0.59 2.73 -21.52
C PRO A 9 0.35 1.84 -20.29
N ALA A 10 -0.54 2.29 -19.40
CA ALA A 10 -0.73 1.87 -18.01
C ALA A 10 -1.01 0.38 -17.72
N ASN A 11 -0.95 -0.54 -18.69
CA ASN A 11 -1.44 -1.91 -18.52
C ASN A 11 -0.45 -3.01 -18.96
N LYS A 12 0.84 -2.73 -19.15
CA LYS A 12 1.81 -3.76 -19.50
C LYS A 12 3.07 -3.67 -18.64
N PRO A 13 3.54 -4.81 -18.10
CA PRO A 13 4.79 -4.85 -17.35
C PRO A 13 5.94 -4.19 -18.10
N ASP A 14 6.66 -3.31 -17.41
CA ASP A 14 7.86 -2.67 -17.93
C ASP A 14 9.11 -3.54 -17.71
N PRO A 15 9.83 -3.96 -18.76
CA PRO A 15 11.07 -4.72 -18.58
C PRO A 15 12.12 -3.99 -17.73
N ALA A 16 12.17 -2.65 -17.77
CA ALA A 16 13.09 -1.89 -16.94
C ALA A 16 12.69 -1.96 -15.45
N ALA A 17 11.40 -1.87 -15.14
CA ALA A 17 10.87 -2.06 -13.80
C ALA A 17 11.13 -3.48 -13.26
N ILE A 18 10.88 -4.51 -14.07
CA ILE A 18 11.17 -5.91 -13.68
C ILE A 18 12.65 -6.07 -13.36
N PHE A 19 13.54 -5.53 -14.21
CA PHE A 19 14.97 -5.62 -13.98
C PHE A 19 15.39 -4.88 -12.70
N ALA A 20 14.87 -3.68 -12.47
CA ALA A 20 15.12 -2.90 -11.26
C ALA A 20 14.67 -3.62 -9.98
N CYS A 21 13.45 -4.18 -9.98
CA CYS A 21 12.95 -5.04 -8.89
C CYS A 21 13.90 -6.23 -8.64
N ALA A 22 14.27 -6.95 -9.70
CA ALA A 22 15.11 -8.13 -9.60
C ALA A 22 16.50 -7.79 -9.03
N MET A 23 17.11 -6.70 -9.48
CA MET A 23 18.40 -6.22 -8.96
C MET A 23 18.29 -5.84 -7.49
N SER A 24 17.28 -5.04 -7.12
CA SER A 24 17.05 -4.62 -5.75
C SER A 24 16.90 -5.82 -4.80
N LEU A 25 16.12 -6.83 -5.20
CA LEU A 25 15.89 -8.03 -4.41
C LEU A 25 17.14 -8.91 -4.32
N TRP A 26 17.82 -9.13 -5.45
CA TRP A 26 19.07 -9.88 -5.50
C TRP A 26 20.12 -9.30 -4.55
N GLU A 27 20.35 -7.99 -4.63
CA GLU A 27 21.31 -7.28 -3.77
C GLU A 27 20.91 -7.38 -2.30
N SER A 28 19.62 -7.15 -1.99
CA SER A 28 19.10 -7.25 -0.62
C SER A 28 19.28 -8.65 -0.03
N CYS A 29 19.11 -9.71 -0.83
CA CYS A 29 19.36 -11.08 -0.38
C CYS A 29 20.85 -11.32 -0.08
N HIS A 30 21.76 -10.83 -0.93
CA HIS A 30 23.21 -10.98 -0.72
C HIS A 30 23.72 -10.18 0.47
N ASP A 31 23.18 -8.99 0.67
CA ASP A 31 23.44 -8.19 1.86
C ASP A 31 22.98 -8.95 3.11
N ALA A 32 21.76 -9.49 3.13
CA ALA A 32 21.26 -10.30 4.24
C ALA A 32 22.16 -11.52 4.54
N ALA A 33 22.61 -12.24 3.51
CA ALA A 33 23.51 -13.39 3.66
C ALA A 33 24.93 -13.00 4.12
N THR A 34 25.36 -11.76 3.88
CA THR A 34 26.63 -11.24 4.39
C THR A 34 26.57 -11.01 5.89
N TYR A 35 25.41 -10.59 6.41
CA TYR A 35 25.21 -10.30 7.83
C TYR A 35 24.72 -11.51 8.66
N ASP A 36 24.15 -12.53 8.02
CA ASP A 36 23.73 -13.78 8.65
C ASP A 36 24.58 -14.97 8.18
N PRO A 37 25.54 -15.44 9.00
CA PRO A 37 26.41 -16.57 8.64
C PRO A 37 25.67 -17.92 8.56
N THR A 38 24.42 -18.00 9.02
CA THR A 38 23.59 -19.20 8.91
C THR A 38 22.79 -19.24 7.60
N LEU A 39 22.73 -18.12 6.88
CA LEU A 39 22.00 -17.98 5.63
C LEU A 39 22.88 -18.37 4.43
N ASN A 40 22.74 -19.61 3.96
CA ASN A 40 23.38 -20.08 2.73
C ASN A 40 22.37 -20.11 1.56
N LEU A 41 22.32 -19.03 0.79
CA LEU A 41 21.39 -18.90 -0.34
C LEU A 41 21.62 -19.95 -1.44
N SER A 42 22.88 -20.31 -1.72
CA SER A 42 23.18 -21.31 -2.74
C SER A 42 22.64 -22.69 -2.33
N GLU A 43 22.77 -23.05 -1.06
CA GLU A 43 22.20 -24.31 -0.53
C GLU A 43 20.67 -24.27 -0.51
N ALA A 44 20.07 -23.17 -0.06
CA ALA A 44 18.62 -23.01 0.02
C ALA A 44 17.92 -23.17 -1.34
N TYR A 45 18.55 -22.71 -2.43
CA TYR A 45 17.97 -22.77 -3.79
C TYR A 45 18.59 -23.86 -4.69
N ASN A 46 19.49 -24.72 -4.17
CA ASN A 46 20.25 -25.67 -4.99
C ASN A 46 21.08 -25.00 -6.11
N GLY A 47 21.59 -23.80 -5.84
CA GLY A 47 22.45 -23.02 -6.72
C GLY A 47 21.93 -21.61 -7.00
N VAL A 48 22.86 -20.76 -7.43
CA VAL A 48 22.61 -19.35 -7.79
C VAL A 48 21.61 -19.20 -8.94
N ASP A 49 21.62 -20.12 -9.91
CA ASP A 49 20.72 -20.04 -11.07
C ASP A 49 19.25 -20.13 -10.66
N GLU A 50 18.91 -21.01 -9.71
CA GLU A 50 17.54 -21.14 -9.24
C GLU A 50 17.14 -19.95 -8.35
N LEU A 51 18.06 -19.43 -7.54
CA LEU A 51 17.84 -18.17 -6.82
C LEU A 51 17.48 -17.04 -7.79
N MET A 52 18.25 -16.86 -8.87
CA MET A 52 17.97 -15.85 -9.89
C MET A 52 16.59 -16.06 -10.55
N ARG A 53 16.17 -17.30 -10.81
CA ARG A 53 14.82 -17.57 -11.33
C ARG A 53 13.74 -17.12 -10.35
N GLN A 54 13.92 -17.39 -9.06
CA GLN A 54 12.94 -16.96 -8.05
C GLN A 54 12.91 -15.43 -7.90
N VAL A 55 14.06 -14.78 -7.93
CA VAL A 55 14.16 -13.31 -7.93
C VAL A 55 13.41 -12.71 -9.13
N MET A 56 13.67 -13.21 -10.34
CA MET A 56 12.99 -12.75 -11.56
C MET A 56 11.48 -13.00 -11.51
N ARG A 57 11.06 -14.17 -11.00
CA ARG A 57 9.64 -14.51 -10.82
C ARG A 57 8.93 -13.52 -9.90
N VAL A 58 9.55 -13.18 -8.76
CA VAL A 58 9.02 -12.22 -7.78
C VAL A 58 8.90 -10.82 -8.40
N ALA A 59 9.94 -10.38 -9.11
CA ALA A 59 9.93 -9.09 -9.80
C ALA A 59 8.83 -8.99 -10.87
N GLU A 60 8.66 -10.03 -11.68
CA GLU A 60 7.61 -10.07 -12.71
C GLU A 60 6.19 -10.10 -12.11
N GLU A 61 5.99 -10.89 -11.05
CA GLU A 61 4.70 -10.98 -10.36
C GLU A 61 4.31 -9.64 -9.74
N PHE A 62 5.26 -8.98 -9.07
CA PHE A 62 5.03 -7.66 -8.47
C PHE A 62 4.74 -6.59 -9.52
N GLU A 63 5.52 -6.53 -10.61
CA GLU A 63 5.30 -5.54 -11.68
C GLU A 63 3.93 -5.73 -12.34
N ARG A 64 3.54 -6.98 -12.59
CA ARG A 64 2.21 -7.29 -13.13
C ARG A 64 1.11 -6.86 -12.18
N TRP A 65 1.25 -7.14 -10.89
CA TRP A 65 0.32 -6.68 -9.87
C TRP A 65 0.27 -5.14 -9.80
N ALA A 66 1.43 -4.47 -9.89
CA ALA A 66 1.51 -3.02 -9.81
C ALA A 66 0.79 -2.32 -10.98
N CYS A 67 0.87 -2.88 -12.19
CA CYS A 67 0.12 -2.40 -13.35
C CYS A 67 -1.40 -2.33 -13.10
N ASP A 68 -1.95 -3.27 -12.33
CA ASP A 68 -3.39 -3.32 -12.03
C ASP A 68 -3.79 -2.41 -10.85
N HIS A 69 -2.87 -2.17 -9.91
CA HIS A 69 -3.21 -1.67 -8.58
C HIS A 69 -2.51 -0.37 -8.16
N VAL A 70 -1.41 0.04 -8.81
CA VAL A 70 -0.67 1.27 -8.46
C VAL A 70 -1.15 2.46 -9.30
N CYS A 71 -1.43 3.57 -8.64
CA CYS A 71 -1.72 4.86 -9.28
C CYS A 71 -0.40 5.53 -9.72
N PHE A 72 0.17 5.13 -10.85
CA PHE A 72 1.43 5.67 -11.36
C PHE A 72 1.42 7.20 -11.54
N ASP A 73 0.27 7.78 -11.89
CA ASP A 73 0.09 9.24 -12.01
C ASP A 73 0.30 10.00 -10.69
N SER A 74 0.23 9.30 -9.55
CA SER A 74 0.43 9.85 -8.21
C SER A 74 1.84 9.60 -7.66
N LEU A 75 2.73 8.95 -8.45
CA LEU A 75 4.12 8.78 -8.06
C LEU A 75 4.90 10.07 -8.28
N GLY A 76 5.71 10.46 -7.29
CA GLY A 76 6.67 11.55 -7.43
C GLY A 76 7.98 11.15 -8.12
N ASP A 77 8.26 9.85 -8.16
CA ASP A 77 9.52 9.28 -8.64
C ASP A 77 9.31 8.45 -9.92
N VAL A 78 10.40 8.28 -10.67
CA VAL A 78 10.42 7.39 -11.85
C VAL A 78 10.35 5.95 -11.38
N TRP A 79 9.35 5.21 -11.88
CA TRP A 79 8.98 3.89 -11.37
C TRP A 79 10.16 2.89 -11.27
N PRO A 80 10.95 2.61 -12.33
CA PRO A 80 12.12 1.73 -12.19
C PRO A 80 13.13 2.15 -11.12
N TYR A 81 13.40 3.45 -10.94
CA TYR A 81 14.38 3.90 -9.93
C TYR A 81 13.85 3.74 -8.50
N LEU A 82 12.56 4.01 -8.29
CA LEU A 82 11.90 3.75 -7.02
C LEU A 82 12.00 2.26 -6.64
N LEU A 83 11.81 1.37 -7.61
CA LEU A 83 11.90 -0.07 -7.42
C LEU A 83 13.34 -0.50 -7.07
N GLU A 84 14.33 -0.04 -7.84
CA GLU A 84 15.74 -0.32 -7.60
C GLU A 84 16.15 0.04 -6.16
N ASP A 85 15.73 1.21 -5.68
CA ASP A 85 16.12 1.73 -4.36
C ASP A 85 15.43 1.02 -3.17
N ARG A 86 14.19 0.56 -3.34
CA ARG A 86 13.31 0.20 -2.20
C ARG A 86 12.73 -1.20 -2.24
N PHE A 87 12.59 -1.82 -3.41
CA PHE A 87 11.81 -3.06 -3.57
C PHE A 87 12.38 -4.22 -2.76
N GLY A 88 13.67 -4.52 -2.92
CA GLY A 88 14.30 -5.68 -2.27
C GLY A 88 14.22 -5.62 -0.75
N LYS A 89 14.48 -4.45 -0.16
CA LYS A 89 14.35 -4.22 1.28
C LYS A 89 12.91 -4.43 1.75
N ALA A 90 11.94 -3.88 1.02
CA ALA A 90 10.53 -4.03 1.35
C ALA A 90 10.06 -5.49 1.25
N CYS A 91 10.58 -6.28 0.30
CA CYS A 91 10.34 -7.73 0.24
C CYS A 91 10.90 -8.44 1.47
N LEU A 92 12.13 -8.13 1.89
CA LEU A 92 12.78 -8.82 3.01
C LEU A 92 12.22 -8.41 4.39
N GLU A 93 11.44 -7.34 4.47
CA GLU A 93 10.64 -7.01 5.67
C GLU A 93 9.45 -7.97 5.88
N ILE A 94 9.00 -8.67 4.83
CA ILE A 94 7.81 -9.53 4.89
C ILE A 94 8.13 -11.01 4.64
N LEU A 95 9.26 -11.30 3.98
CA LEU A 95 9.62 -12.64 3.53
C LEU A 95 11.12 -12.87 3.70
N GLU A 96 11.47 -14.00 4.32
CA GLU A 96 12.88 -14.37 4.48
C GLU A 96 13.54 -14.67 3.13
N PRO A 97 14.86 -14.43 2.97
CA PRO A 97 15.57 -14.70 1.72
C PRO A 97 15.48 -16.15 1.22
N ILE A 98 15.31 -17.14 2.11
CA ILE A 98 15.12 -18.56 1.74
C ILE A 98 13.70 -18.92 1.30
N ALA A 99 12.76 -17.98 1.43
CA ALA A 99 11.34 -18.23 1.22
C ALA A 99 10.79 -17.56 -0.06
N LEU A 100 11.65 -17.03 -0.96
CA LEU A 100 11.23 -16.35 -2.19
C LEU A 100 10.33 -17.23 -3.08
N ALA A 101 10.49 -18.55 -3.05
CA ALA A 101 9.63 -19.49 -3.77
C ALA A 101 8.16 -19.47 -3.30
N ARG A 102 7.89 -18.97 -2.08
CA ARG A 102 6.55 -18.86 -1.48
C ARG A 102 5.86 -17.53 -1.80
N PHE A 103 6.59 -16.55 -2.34
CA PHE A 103 6.05 -15.24 -2.66
C PHE A 103 4.87 -15.34 -3.62
N ASP A 104 3.76 -14.71 -3.25
CA ASP A 104 2.49 -14.74 -3.98
C ASP A 104 1.87 -13.35 -4.20
N ARG A 105 0.63 -13.33 -4.70
CA ARG A 105 -0.10 -12.09 -5.00
C ARG A 105 -0.47 -11.29 -3.73
N ALA A 106 -0.70 -11.95 -2.60
CA ALA A 106 -0.98 -11.27 -1.34
C ALA A 106 0.27 -10.52 -0.84
N ASP A 107 1.44 -11.11 -1.04
CA ASP A 107 2.72 -10.47 -0.72
C ASP A 107 2.97 -9.21 -1.55
N CYS A 108 2.46 -9.12 -2.78
CA CYS A 108 2.56 -7.90 -3.59
C CYS A 108 1.91 -6.70 -2.89
N LEU A 109 0.72 -6.87 -2.29
CA LEU A 109 0.09 -5.81 -1.52
C LEU A 109 0.93 -5.44 -0.28
N ARG A 110 1.43 -6.44 0.45
CA ARG A 110 2.27 -6.21 1.63
C ARG A 110 3.51 -5.39 1.27
N VAL A 111 4.24 -5.77 0.20
CA VAL A 111 5.39 -5.03 -0.30
C VAL A 111 4.99 -3.60 -0.68
N ALA A 112 3.90 -3.43 -1.43
CA ALA A 112 3.43 -2.11 -1.85
C ALA A 112 3.11 -1.18 -0.66
N LEU A 113 2.54 -1.71 0.41
CA LEU A 113 2.29 -0.97 1.65
C LEU A 113 3.59 -0.57 2.37
N ARG A 114 4.59 -1.47 2.45
CA ARG A 114 5.93 -1.16 2.97
C ARG A 114 6.65 -0.10 2.15
N MET A 115 6.49 -0.17 0.83
CA MET A 115 6.99 0.83 -0.10
C MET A 115 6.19 2.15 -0.07
N ARG A 116 5.06 2.21 0.65
CA ARG A 116 4.16 3.37 0.66
C ARG A 116 3.76 3.80 -0.75
N LEU A 117 3.40 2.82 -1.59
CA LEU A 117 2.94 3.11 -2.94
C LEU A 117 1.52 3.69 -2.90
N PRO A 118 1.17 4.59 -3.83
CA PRO A 118 -0.19 5.07 -3.98
C PRO A 118 -1.04 3.97 -4.64
N ILE A 119 -1.71 3.17 -3.82
CA ILE A 119 -2.55 2.05 -4.29
C ILE A 119 -3.94 2.57 -4.64
N ALA A 120 -4.45 2.19 -5.81
CA ALA A 120 -5.80 2.44 -6.25
C ALA A 120 -6.80 1.65 -5.40
N LEU A 121 -7.91 2.28 -5.04
CA LEU A 121 -9.00 1.58 -4.39
C LEU A 121 -9.62 0.52 -5.30
N ALA A 122 -9.69 -0.70 -4.79
CA ALA A 122 -10.39 -1.82 -5.42
C ALA A 122 -11.26 -2.53 -4.37
N PRO A 123 -12.45 -3.07 -4.74
CA PRO A 123 -13.37 -3.69 -3.79
C PRO A 123 -12.81 -4.92 -3.05
N ASP A 124 -11.85 -5.60 -3.65
CA ASP A 124 -11.22 -6.84 -3.19
C ASP A 124 -9.85 -6.63 -2.54
N LEU A 125 -9.37 -5.38 -2.49
CA LEU A 125 -8.05 -5.06 -1.95
C LEU A 125 -8.20 -4.31 -0.63
N PRO A 126 -7.74 -4.88 0.50
CA PRO A 126 -7.74 -4.19 1.79
C PRO A 126 -6.65 -3.11 1.76
N VAL A 127 -7.03 -1.88 1.43
CA VAL A 127 -6.13 -0.73 1.32
C VAL A 127 -6.39 0.24 2.47
N PRO A 128 -5.36 0.63 3.26
CA PRO A 128 -5.52 1.58 4.35
C PRO A 128 -5.69 3.00 3.80
N ILE A 129 -6.90 3.54 3.85
CA ILE A 129 -7.19 4.95 3.51
C ILE A 129 -7.36 5.78 4.77
N ASP A 130 -6.78 6.99 4.77
CA ASP A 130 -7.04 8.04 5.74
C ASP A 130 -7.21 9.39 5.03
N VAL A 131 -8.46 9.78 4.78
CA VAL A 131 -8.80 11.05 4.15
C VAL A 131 -9.28 12.01 5.23
N ARG A 132 -8.61 13.16 5.35
CA ARG A 132 -8.99 14.26 6.24
C ARG A 132 -9.30 15.49 5.42
N VAL A 133 -10.40 16.17 5.74
CA VAL A 133 -10.84 17.37 5.05
C VAL A 133 -11.37 18.38 6.05
N ALA A 134 -10.95 19.64 5.91
CA ALA A 134 -11.42 20.72 6.76
C ALA A 134 -12.94 20.88 6.66
N SER A 135 -13.59 21.17 7.79
CA SER A 135 -15.02 21.44 7.82
C SER A 135 -15.31 22.78 7.14
N PRO A 136 -16.19 22.82 6.11
CA PRO A 136 -16.64 24.08 5.53
C PRO A 136 -17.68 24.80 6.41
N LEU A 137 -18.10 24.19 7.52
CA LEU A 137 -19.19 24.67 8.37
C LEU A 137 -18.65 25.37 9.61
N ALA A 138 -18.79 26.71 9.65
CA ALA A 138 -18.27 27.57 10.71
C ALA A 138 -18.77 27.24 12.14
N ASN A 139 -19.87 26.50 12.31
CA ASN A 139 -20.49 26.19 13.61
C ASN A 139 -20.75 24.69 13.83
N SER A 140 -20.07 23.80 13.11
CA SER A 140 -20.35 22.36 13.18
C SER A 140 -19.85 21.64 14.44
N GLY A 141 -19.04 22.30 15.27
CA GLY A 141 -18.31 21.67 16.39
C GLY A 141 -17.15 20.76 15.95
N PHE A 142 -17.02 20.53 14.64
CA PHE A 142 -15.93 19.76 14.03
C PHE A 142 -15.04 20.68 13.21
N ARG A 143 -13.73 20.57 13.41
CA ARG A 143 -12.72 21.28 12.61
C ARG A 143 -12.44 20.57 11.28
N GLU A 144 -12.52 19.24 11.28
CA GLU A 144 -12.30 18.40 10.10
C GLU A 144 -13.23 17.18 10.13
N PHE A 145 -13.46 16.58 8.96
CA PHE A 145 -14.06 15.27 8.82
C PHE A 145 -13.02 14.28 8.32
N ARG A 146 -13.14 13.04 8.77
CA ARG A 146 -12.21 11.96 8.44
C ARG A 146 -12.95 10.75 7.91
N ILE A 147 -12.49 10.20 6.79
CA ILE A 147 -12.85 8.86 6.34
C ILE A 147 -11.61 7.99 6.53
N GLN A 148 -11.72 6.99 7.38
CA GLN A 148 -10.61 6.09 7.68
C GLN A 148 -11.00 4.63 7.42
N THR A 149 -10.08 3.86 6.86
CA THR A 149 -10.22 2.41 6.81
C THR A 149 -9.93 1.81 8.19
N VAL A 150 -10.85 0.99 8.68
CA VAL A 150 -10.78 0.34 9.98
C VAL A 150 -11.07 -1.15 9.80
N ARG A 151 -10.75 -1.94 10.82
CA ARG A 151 -10.99 -3.38 10.87
C ARG A 151 -11.33 -3.79 12.30
N ASP A 152 -12.20 -4.79 12.42
CA ASP A 152 -12.61 -5.33 13.71
C ASP A 152 -11.76 -6.56 14.04
N ARG A 153 -11.38 -6.71 15.30
CA ARG A 153 -10.84 -7.99 15.81
C ARG A 153 -11.94 -9.04 15.81
N ILE A 154 -11.58 -10.29 15.50
CA ILE A 154 -12.56 -11.38 15.46
C ILE A 154 -12.97 -11.82 16.87
N GLU A 155 -12.01 -11.88 17.80
CA GLU A 155 -12.24 -12.38 19.15
C GLU A 155 -12.60 -11.29 20.16
N GLU A 156 -12.29 -10.03 19.83
CA GLU A 156 -12.51 -8.85 20.67
C GLU A 156 -13.46 -7.90 19.94
N ASP A 157 -14.47 -7.34 20.63
CA ASP A 157 -15.35 -6.29 20.08
C ASP A 157 -14.62 -4.94 20.06
N ASP A 158 -13.46 -4.92 19.41
CA ASP A 158 -12.57 -3.78 19.29
C ASP A 158 -12.30 -3.45 17.82
N THR A 159 -12.51 -2.18 17.46
CA THR A 159 -12.30 -1.64 16.13
C THR A 159 -11.01 -0.84 16.12
N GLU A 160 -10.05 -1.22 15.30
CA GLU A 160 -8.79 -0.49 15.16
C GLU A 160 -8.65 0.17 13.78
N PRO A 161 -7.93 1.30 13.71
CA PRO A 161 -7.41 1.84 12.47
C PRO A 161 -6.61 0.82 11.67
N PHE A 162 -6.94 0.66 10.38
CA PHE A 162 -6.08 -0.07 9.46
C PHE A 162 -5.07 0.89 8.83
N VAL A 163 -3.79 0.71 9.16
CA VAL A 163 -2.67 1.56 8.72
C VAL A 163 -1.65 0.76 7.91
N ALA A 164 -0.79 1.45 7.15
CA ALA A 164 0.16 0.83 6.22
C ALA A 164 1.16 -0.15 6.86
N SER A 165 1.36 -0.10 8.18
CA SER A 165 2.23 -1.03 8.90
C SER A 165 1.55 -2.34 9.30
N ASN A 166 0.22 -2.43 9.22
CA ASN A 166 -0.51 -3.65 9.55
C ASN A 166 -0.42 -4.67 8.41
N ASP A 167 -0.55 -5.97 8.74
CA ASP A 167 -0.75 -6.99 7.71
C ASP A 167 -2.19 -6.90 7.16
N PRO A 168 -2.38 -6.65 5.85
CA PRO A 168 -3.70 -6.64 5.21
C PRO A 168 -4.48 -7.96 5.33
N PHE A 169 -3.79 -9.09 5.55
CA PHE A 169 -4.40 -10.42 5.63
C PHE A 169 -4.19 -11.07 6.99
N ASP A 170 -4.06 -10.24 8.03
CA ASP A 170 -3.98 -10.67 9.42
C ASP A 170 -5.22 -11.51 9.79
N ALA A 171 -5.00 -12.76 10.24
CA ALA A 171 -6.06 -13.71 10.51
C ALA A 171 -6.88 -13.36 11.76
N ASP A 172 -6.38 -12.47 12.61
CA ASP A 172 -7.06 -12.03 13.84
C ASP A 172 -8.12 -10.95 13.55
N PHE A 173 -8.20 -10.47 12.30
CA PHE A 173 -9.09 -9.39 11.89
C PHE A 173 -10.12 -9.80 10.85
N GLY A 174 -11.30 -9.19 10.95
CA GLY A 174 -12.35 -9.29 9.94
C GLY A 174 -12.04 -8.45 8.68
N LEU A 175 -13.03 -8.38 7.79
CA LEU A 175 -12.94 -7.55 6.59
C LEU A 175 -12.85 -6.06 6.95
N SER A 176 -11.90 -5.36 6.34
CA SER A 176 -11.77 -3.91 6.49
C SER A 176 -12.97 -3.17 5.89
N TYR A 177 -13.36 -2.06 6.51
CA TYR A 177 -14.44 -1.18 6.05
C TYR A 177 -14.10 0.30 6.32
N TYR A 178 -14.97 1.22 5.91
CA TYR A 178 -14.74 2.66 5.99
C TYR A 178 -15.56 3.26 7.13
N SER A 179 -14.89 3.93 8.05
CA SER A 179 -15.53 4.64 9.16
C SER A 179 -15.41 6.15 8.96
N VAL A 180 -16.51 6.84 9.21
CA VAL A 180 -16.67 8.28 9.07
C VAL A 180 -16.66 8.91 10.45
N TYR A 181 -15.78 9.88 10.64
CA TYR A 181 -15.63 10.61 11.90
C TYR A 181 -15.74 12.12 11.69
N GLY A 182 -16.31 12.81 12.67
CA GLY A 182 -16.09 14.23 12.90
C GLY A 182 -14.93 14.39 13.88
N VAL A 183 -14.05 15.36 13.64
CA VAL A 183 -12.90 15.62 14.52
C VAL A 183 -13.14 16.94 15.24
N GLY A 184 -13.16 16.89 16.58
CA GLY A 184 -13.34 18.07 17.41
C GLY A 184 -12.13 19.02 17.39
N GLU A 185 -12.29 20.21 17.97
CA GLU A 185 -11.20 21.18 18.16
C GLU A 185 -10.05 20.62 19.00
N ASP A 186 -10.36 19.74 19.95
CA ASP A 186 -9.42 19.03 20.81
C ASP A 186 -8.75 17.81 20.12
N GLY A 187 -9.11 17.53 18.86
CA GLY A 187 -8.65 16.37 18.12
C GLY A 187 -9.37 15.06 18.44
N SER A 188 -10.40 15.09 19.30
CA SER A 188 -11.21 13.91 19.60
C SER A 188 -11.98 13.43 18.36
N LEU A 189 -12.01 12.11 18.15
CA LEU A 189 -12.77 11.51 17.06
C LEU A 189 -14.18 11.17 17.56
N GLN A 190 -15.19 11.71 16.90
CA GLN A 190 -16.59 11.35 17.11
C GLN A 190 -17.05 10.51 15.92
N HIS A 191 -17.43 9.26 16.21
CA HIS A 191 -17.96 8.34 15.20
C HIS A 191 -19.29 8.85 14.66
N ILE A 192 -19.44 8.81 13.33
CA ILE A 192 -20.67 9.18 12.63
C ILE A 192 -21.31 7.93 12.02
N ALA A 193 -20.54 7.14 11.27
CA ALA A 193 -21.09 5.98 10.55
C ALA A 193 -20.01 5.03 9.99
N ASN A 194 -20.38 3.76 9.80
CA ASN A 194 -19.60 2.76 9.07
C ASN A 194 -20.20 2.52 7.67
N ARG A 195 -19.36 2.31 6.66
CA ARG A 195 -19.73 2.05 5.27
C ARG A 195 -18.84 0.99 4.64
N ARG A 196 -19.37 0.30 3.63
CA ARG A 196 -18.67 -0.81 2.97
C ARG A 196 -17.71 -0.33 1.89
N SER A 197 -17.93 0.87 1.38
CA SER A 197 -17.07 1.48 0.35
C SER A 197 -16.74 2.94 0.67
N TYR A 198 -15.62 3.41 0.12
CA TYR A 198 -15.26 4.82 0.17
C TYR A 198 -16.33 5.71 -0.45
N GLU A 199 -16.92 5.28 -1.58
CA GLU A 199 -17.97 6.03 -2.26
C GLU A 199 -19.19 6.25 -1.37
N GLU A 200 -19.64 5.22 -0.66
CA GLU A 200 -20.73 5.33 0.30
C GLU A 200 -20.40 6.28 1.46
N ALA A 201 -19.17 6.22 1.98
CA ALA A 201 -18.68 7.11 3.04
C ALA A 201 -18.61 8.56 2.57
N ALA A 202 -18.08 8.80 1.37
CA ALA A 202 -17.97 10.13 0.78
C ALA A 202 -19.33 10.73 0.44
N ASN A 203 -20.27 9.92 -0.08
CA ASN A 203 -21.62 10.36 -0.35
C ASN A 203 -22.39 10.71 0.93
N LEU A 204 -22.21 9.94 2.01
CA LEU A 204 -22.76 10.30 3.32
C LEU A 204 -22.24 11.66 3.78
N LEU A 205 -20.93 11.88 3.76
CA LEU A 205 -20.37 13.17 4.17
C LEU A 205 -20.85 14.33 3.31
N ARG A 206 -20.95 14.17 1.98
CA ARG A 206 -21.50 15.21 1.09
C ARG A 206 -22.96 15.56 1.41
N MET A 207 -23.76 14.59 1.86
CA MET A 207 -25.14 14.83 2.29
C MET A 207 -25.21 15.57 3.63
N LEU A 208 -24.36 15.20 4.59
CA LEU A 208 -24.34 15.79 5.94
C LEU A 208 -23.67 17.18 5.95
N VAL A 209 -22.69 17.40 5.08
CA VAL A 209 -21.81 18.56 5.08
C VAL A 209 -21.76 19.14 3.66
N PRO A 210 -22.72 20.02 3.30
CA PRO A 210 -22.75 20.66 1.99
C PRO A 210 -21.45 21.44 1.72
N GLY A 211 -20.85 21.22 0.54
CA GLY A 211 -19.62 21.90 0.12
C GLY A 211 -18.31 21.23 0.56
N ILE A 212 -18.36 20.05 1.21
CA ILE A 212 -17.14 19.32 1.58
C ILE A 212 -16.38 18.81 0.34
N ALA A 213 -15.09 19.11 0.27
CA ALA A 213 -14.22 18.78 -0.87
C ALA A 213 -13.45 17.48 -0.61
N LEU A 214 -14.08 16.33 -0.89
CA LEU A 214 -13.46 15.01 -0.78
C LEU A 214 -12.82 14.57 -2.12
N PRO A 215 -11.66 13.89 -2.09
CA PRO A 215 -11.06 13.32 -3.29
C PRO A 215 -12.00 12.27 -3.92
N ILE A 216 -12.02 12.20 -5.24
CA ILE A 216 -12.86 11.22 -5.96
C ILE A 216 -12.22 9.82 -5.90
N LYS A 217 -10.89 9.78 -5.97
CA LYS A 217 -10.08 8.56 -5.95
C LYS A 217 -8.96 8.73 -4.92
N PRO A 218 -9.19 8.41 -3.64
CA PRO A 218 -8.12 8.43 -2.65
C PRO A 218 -7.16 7.26 -2.90
N THR A 219 -5.93 7.40 -2.42
CA THR A 219 -4.90 6.35 -2.45
C THR A 219 -4.41 6.09 -1.02
N SER A 220 -3.78 4.94 -0.79
CA SER A 220 -3.22 4.56 0.54
C SER A 220 -2.22 5.56 1.12
N CYS A 221 -1.61 6.39 0.27
CA CYS A 221 -0.53 7.29 0.64
C CYS A 221 -0.87 8.76 0.42
N SER A 222 -2.15 9.13 0.44
CA SER A 222 -2.50 10.54 0.61
C SER A 222 -2.10 10.98 2.02
N GLU A 223 -0.85 11.42 2.19
CA GLU A 223 -0.48 12.28 3.29
C GLU A 223 -1.42 13.50 3.29
N PRO A 224 -1.79 14.02 4.47
CA PRO A 224 -2.56 15.25 4.53
C PRO A 224 -1.79 16.34 3.79
N GLN A 225 -2.37 16.91 2.73
CA GLN A 225 -1.79 18.10 2.11
C GLN A 225 -1.74 19.22 3.18
N PRO A 226 -0.61 19.94 3.30
CA PRO A 226 -0.47 21.03 4.24
C PRO A 226 -1.41 22.21 3.92
#